data_AF-A0A943WZ86-F1
#
_entry.id   AF-A0A943WZ86-F1
#
_cell.length_a   1.000
_cell.length_b   1.000
_cell.length_c   1.000
_cell.angle_alpha   90.00
_cell.angle_beta   90.00
_cell.angle_gamma   90.00
#
_symmetry.space_group_name_H-M   'P 1'
#
loop_
_entity.id
_entity.type
_entity.pdbx_description
1 polymer ?
#
loop_
_entity_poly.entity_id
_entity_poly.type
_entity_poly.pdbx_seq_one_letter_code
_entity_poly.pdbx_strand_id
1 'polypeptide(L)'
;MNENDNALTKPISPLKAIRAKCLDCSCNQINEIKLCSVTNCALYPFRFGKNPFRKHREYTEEEKKTMAARLNSGRKLKNTPNLQGNF
;
A
#
# COMPACT_ATOMS: atom_id res chain seq x y z
N MET A 1 -7.95 23.79 13.99
CA MET A 1 -7.48 23.63 12.59
C MET A 1 -6.42 22.56 12.66
N ASN A 2 -6.78 21.33 12.30
CA ASN A 2 -6.05 20.16 12.77
C ASN A 2 -4.87 19.90 11.84
N GLU A 3 -3.66 19.94 12.40
CA GLU A 3 -2.37 19.73 11.78
C GLU A 3 -2.24 18.30 11.22
N ASN A 4 -2.85 18.02 10.07
CA ASN A 4 -2.65 16.73 9.39
C ASN A 4 -2.48 16.86 7.87
N ASP A 5 -1.92 17.99 7.43
CA ASP A 5 -1.63 18.26 6.03
C ASP A 5 -0.29 17.64 5.58
N ASN A 6 0.31 16.78 6.42
CA ASN A 6 1.52 16.02 6.08
C ASN A 6 1.18 14.70 5.33
N ALA A 7 0.22 14.75 4.41
CA ALA A 7 -0.15 13.62 3.55
C ALA A 7 0.45 13.74 2.13
N LEU A 8 0.87 14.94 1.72
CA LEU A 8 1.36 15.20 0.35
C LEU A 8 2.88 15.01 0.15
N THR A 9 3.67 14.97 1.23
CA THR A 9 5.15 14.92 1.16
C THR A 9 5.72 13.51 1.32
N LYS A 10 4.90 12.55 1.77
CA LYS A 10 5.34 11.17 2.01
C LYS A 10 5.12 10.32 0.76
N PRO A 11 6.14 9.60 0.25
CA PRO A 11 5.96 8.72 -0.88
C PRO A 11 5.01 7.57 -0.51
N ILE A 12 3.82 7.58 -1.10
CA ILE A 12 2.86 6.49 -1.02
C ILE A 12 2.93 5.65 -2.29
N SER A 13 2.62 4.35 -2.18
CA SER A 13 2.56 3.51 -3.38
C SER A 13 1.41 3.97 -4.29
N PRO A 14 1.55 3.86 -5.62
CA PRO A 14 0.49 4.24 -6.55
C PRO A 14 -0.86 3.57 -6.24
N LEU A 15 -0.84 2.31 -5.81
CA LEU A 15 -2.05 1.58 -5.41
C LEU A 15 -2.73 2.17 -4.17
N LYS A 16 -1.96 2.70 -3.21
CA LYS A 16 -2.51 3.43 -2.06
C LYS A 16 -3.13 4.75 -2.48
N ALA A 17 -2.48 5.49 -3.39
CA ALA A 17 -3.00 6.73 -3.94
C ALA A 17 -4.32 6.50 -4.70
N ILE A 18 -4.38 5.48 -5.56
CA ILE A 18 -5.59 5.11 -6.29
C ILE A 18 -6.73 4.75 -5.32
N ARG A 19 -6.44 3.95 -4.28
CA ARG A 19 -7.45 3.61 -3.28
C ARG A 19 -7.95 4.83 -2.50
N ALA A 20 -7.06 5.77 -2.15
CA ALA A 20 -7.45 7.04 -1.54
C ALA A 20 -8.36 7.85 -2.48
N LYS A 21 -8.07 7.86 -3.79
CA LYS A 21 -8.94 8.49 -4.78
C LYS A 21 -10.30 7.80 -4.91
N CYS A 22 -10.36 6.48 -4.80
CA CYS A 22 -11.64 5.76 -4.78
C CYS A 22 -12.46 6.10 -3.52
N LEU A 23 -11.81 6.29 -2.36
CA LEU A 23 -12.49 6.75 -1.13
C LEU A 23 -13.05 8.15 -1.32
N ASP A 24 -12.25 9.08 -1.86
CA ASP A 24 -12.65 10.44 -2.20
C ASP A 24 -13.86 10.47 -3.16
N CYS A 25 -13.80 9.70 -4.26
CA CYS A 25 -14.88 9.58 -5.24
C CYS A 25 -16.18 8.98 -4.65
N SER A 26 -16.07 8.14 -3.64
CA SER A 26 -17.18 7.49 -2.95
C SER A 26 -17.63 8.24 -1.68
N CYS A 27 -17.29 9.53 -1.55
CA CYS A 27 -17.64 10.34 -0.36
C CYS A 27 -17.19 9.68 0.96
N ASN A 28 -16.00 9.08 0.96
CA ASN A 28 -15.41 8.31 2.05
C ASN A 28 -16.22 7.07 2.50
N GLN A 29 -17.16 6.61 1.68
CA GLN A 29 -17.92 5.38 1.95
C GLN A 29 -17.19 4.15 1.41
N ILE A 30 -16.71 3.29 2.30
CA ILE A 30 -15.98 2.07 1.93
C ILE A 30 -16.88 1.08 1.18
N ASN A 31 -18.17 1.03 1.54
CA ASN A 31 -19.13 0.13 0.92
C ASN A 31 -19.39 0.49 -0.55
N GLU A 32 -19.42 1.78 -0.86
CA GLU A 32 -19.58 2.30 -2.22
C GLU A 32 -18.40 1.93 -3.13
N ILE A 33 -17.19 1.75 -2.60
CA ILE A 33 -16.06 1.23 -3.40
C ILE A 33 -16.31 -0.23 -3.81
N LYS A 34 -16.93 -1.03 -2.93
CA LYS A 34 -17.27 -2.43 -3.22
C LYS A 34 -18.41 -2.51 -4.24
N LEU A 35 -19.44 -1.68 -4.04
CA LEU A 35 -20.68 -1.64 -4.82
C LEU A 35 -20.65 -0.65 -6.00
N CYS A 36 -19.47 -0.11 -6.32
CA CYS A 36 -19.31 0.90 -7.36
C CYS A 36 -19.90 0.40 -8.70
N SER A 37 -20.87 1.15 -9.23
CA SER A 37 -21.55 0.84 -10.49
C SER A 37 -20.75 1.28 -11.72
N VAL A 38 -19.72 2.12 -11.54
CA VAL A 38 -18.91 2.69 -12.64
C VAL A 38 -17.82 1.71 -13.08
N THR A 39 -18.23 0.61 -13.71
CA THR A 39 -17.32 -0.46 -14.19
C THR A 39 -16.40 -0.01 -15.32
N ASN A 40 -16.77 1.02 -16.08
CA ASN A 40 -15.95 1.61 -17.14
C ASN A 40 -14.85 2.57 -16.63
N CYS A 41 -14.71 2.74 -15.31
CA CYS A 41 -13.65 3.56 -14.74
C CYS A 41 -12.28 2.88 -14.92
N ALA A 42 -11.29 3.61 -15.44
CA ALA A 42 -9.93 3.10 -15.60
C ALA A 42 -9.28 2.62 -14.28
N LEU A 43 -9.74 3.17 -13.14
CA LEU A 43 -9.27 2.78 -11.80
C LEU A 43 -10.05 1.60 -11.20
N TYR A 44 -11.16 1.17 -11.82
CA TYR A 44 -12.05 0.11 -11.30
C TYR A 44 -11.31 -1.19 -10.95
N PRO A 45 -10.34 -1.70 -11.75
CA PRO A 45 -9.59 -2.91 -11.40
C PRO A 45 -8.69 -2.74 -10.16
N PHE A 46 -8.30 -1.51 -9.84
CA PHE A 46 -7.33 -1.17 -8.79
C PHE A 46 -7.99 -0.69 -7.49
N ARG A 47 -9.31 -0.54 -7.46
CA ARG A 47 -10.08 0.07 -6.34
C ARG A 47 -9.87 -0.59 -4.97
N PHE A 48 -9.44 -1.85 -4.96
CA PHE A 48 -9.11 -2.59 -3.74
C PHE A 48 -7.64 -2.44 -3.30
N GLY A 49 -6.87 -1.55 -3.92
CA GLY A 49 -5.45 -1.34 -3.60
C GLY A 49 -4.55 -2.51 -4.00
N LYS A 50 -5.00 -3.35 -4.93
CA LYS A 50 -4.26 -4.47 -5.50
C LYS A 50 -4.23 -4.32 -7.02
N ASN A 51 -3.12 -4.69 -7.64
CA ASN A 51 -3.01 -4.75 -9.09
C ASN A 51 -3.37 -6.17 -9.57
N PRO A 52 -4.53 -6.37 -10.23
CA PRO A 52 -4.94 -7.69 -10.71
C PRO A 52 -4.04 -8.23 -11.84
N PHE A 53 -3.33 -7.35 -12.54
CA PHE A 53 -2.43 -7.70 -13.65
C PHE A 53 -1.00 -8.03 -13.19
N ARG A 54 -0.73 -7.97 -11.89
CA ARG A 54 0.59 -8.30 -11.34
C ARG A 54 0.77 -9.82 -11.36
N LYS A 55 1.62 -10.31 -12.26
CA LYS A 55 1.98 -11.74 -12.35
C LYS A 55 2.48 -12.26 -11.00
N HIS A 56 1.95 -13.40 -10.58
CA HIS A 56 2.53 -14.14 -9.47
C HIS A 56 3.91 -14.65 -9.92
N ARG A 57 4.95 -14.37 -9.12
CA ARG A 57 6.28 -14.90 -9.35
C ARG A 57 6.49 -16.06 -8.39
N GLU A 58 6.70 -17.24 -8.95
CA GLU A 58 7.10 -18.41 -8.18
C GLU A 58 8.58 -18.32 -7.85
N TYR A 59 8.93 -18.81 -6.67
CA TYR A 59 10.29 -18.81 -6.15
C TYR A 59 10.63 -20.21 -5.66
N THR A 60 11.89 -20.59 -5.83
CA THR A 60 12.43 -21.81 -5.22
C THR A 60 12.50 -21.66 -3.70
N GLU A 61 12.57 -22.78 -2.98
CA GLU A 61 12.65 -22.76 -1.52
C GLU A 61 13.91 -22.05 -1.01
N GLU A 62 15.02 -22.16 -1.73
CA GLU A 62 16.26 -21.45 -1.41
C GLU A 62 16.09 -19.93 -1.58
N GLU A 63 15.52 -19.49 -2.70
CA GLU A 63 15.21 -18.08 -2.93
C GLU A 63 14.26 -17.52 -1.86
N LYS A 64 13.21 -18.26 -1.49
CA LYS A 64 12.28 -17.87 -0.40
C LYS A 64 13.03 -17.68 0.91
N LYS A 65 13.93 -18.61 1.28
CA LYS A 65 14.76 -18.51 2.50
C LYS A 65 15.66 -17.28 2.48
N THR A 66 16.33 -16.99 1.36
CA THR A 66 17.18 -15.79 1.25
C THR A 66 16.38 -14.48 1.37
N MET A 67 15.20 -14.40 0.75
CA MET A 67 14.31 -13.24 0.87
C MET A 67 13.81 -13.07 2.31
N ALA A 68 13.42 -14.16 2.97
CA ALA A 68 13.00 -14.14 4.37
C ALA A 68 14.13 -13.67 5.31
N ALA A 69 15.36 -14.14 5.08
CA ALA A 69 16.53 -13.70 5.84
C ALA A 69 16.77 -12.19 5.69
N ARG A 70 16.72 -11.65 4.47
CA ARG A 70 16.85 -10.21 4.20
C ARG A 70 15.77 -9.38 4.92
N LEU A 71 14.52 -9.84 4.88
CA LEU A 71 13.40 -9.18 5.57
C LEU A 71 13.59 -9.17 7.10
N ASN A 72 14.07 -10.27 7.67
CA ASN A 72 14.33 -10.37 9.11
C ASN A 72 15.46 -9.42 9.55
N SER A 73 16.53 -9.31 8.76
CA SER A 73 17.61 -8.35 9.03
C SER A 73 17.10 -6.90 9.03
N GLY A 74 16.26 -6.53 8.05
CA GLY A 74 15.65 -5.21 8.00
C GLY A 74 14.68 -4.92 9.15
N ARG A 75 13.99 -5.94 9.66
CA ARG A 75 13.13 -5.81 10.86
C ARG A 75 13.94 -5.61 12.13
N LYS A 76 15.09 -6.28 12.28
CA LYS A 76 15.99 -6.10 13.42
C LYS A 76 16.48 -4.65 13.54
N LEU A 77 16.88 -4.04 12.43
CA LEU A 77 17.33 -2.63 12.38
C LEU A 77 16.26 -1.61 12.81
N LYS A 78 14.98 -1.86 12.51
CA LYS A 78 13.89 -0.96 12.92
C LYS A 78 13.52 -1.09 14.40
N ASN A 79 13.77 -2.26 14.97
CA ASN A 79 13.48 -2.59 16.36
C ASN A 79 14.68 -2.36 17.31
N THR A 80 15.86 -2.01 16.79
CA THR A 80 16.99 -1.60 17.64
C THR A 80 16.72 -0.21 18.24
N PRO A 81 16.79 -0.04 19.58
CA PRO A 81 16.39 1.19 20.27
C PRO A 81 17.15 2.45 19.83
N ASN A 82 18.33 2.30 19.22
CA ASN A 82 19.25 3.40 18.92
C ASN A 82 19.18 3.91 17.46
N LEU A 83 18.15 3.53 16.69
CA LEU A 83 17.94 3.99 15.30
C LEU A 83 16.57 4.66 15.06
N GLN A 84 15.73 4.78 16.09
CA GLN A 84 14.53 5.61 16.07
C GLN A 84 14.96 7.03 16.41
N GLY A 85 15.53 7.72 15.42
CA GLY A 85 16.05 9.07 15.58
C GLY A 85 14.99 10.02 16.15
N ASN A 86 15.38 10.69 17.24
CA ASN A 86 14.92 12.02 17.58
C ASN A 86 14.99 12.92 16.34
N PHE A 87 13.85 13.40 15.87
CA PHE A 87 13.62 14.72 15.27
C PHE A 87 12.13 15.04 15.46
#